data_AF-A0A1T4L6N4-F1
#
_entry.id   AF-A0A1T4L6N4-F1
#
_cell.length_a   1.000
_cell.length_b   1.000
_cell.length_c   1.000
_cell.angle_alpha   90.00
_cell.angle_beta   90.00
_cell.angle_gamma   90.00
#
_symmetry.space_group_name_H-M   'P 1'
#
loop_
_entity.id
_entity.type
_entity.pdbx_description
1 polymer ?
#
loop_
_entity_poly.entity_id
_entity_poly.type
_entity_poly.pdbx_seq_one_letter_code
_entity_poly.pdbx_strand_id
1 'polypeptide(L)'
;MERDKLDETISQALMGDSGALEKVLLEVQDLIFNLSLRMLGSVADAEDATQDILIRIVTHLSSFQGKSAFKTWVYRIATNYLIDYKKSMFSEHPLDFDFYSNDIKLGYVDDVEEIMLGVSREQLADELKLSCTNVLLQCLDPQTRCIFILGTMFKIDSKIAGEILGISPDNYRQKLSRARKKVGDFLATHCGLTETGFCCCKKRVEYAIQQHRLNPENLEFQKLKVLNNDLLFEYKDAMEKIDDQTLIFEELPNYKAPVECKTFINNLLQSENMKKIMNFKSGETYD
;
A
#
# COMPACT_ATOMS: atom_id res chain seq x y z
N MET A 1 -7.67 20.26 -16.85
CA MET A 1 -7.42 21.33 -15.87
C MET A 1 -6.54 20.87 -14.71
N GLU A 2 -6.88 19.80 -13.95
CA GLU A 2 -5.96 19.25 -12.94
C GLU A 2 -4.73 18.54 -13.53
N ARG A 3 -4.94 17.73 -14.58
CA ARG A 3 -3.85 17.02 -15.29
C ARG A 3 -2.84 18.00 -15.91
N ASP A 4 -3.32 19.03 -16.59
CA ASP A 4 -2.46 20.04 -17.24
C ASP A 4 -1.60 20.82 -16.22
N LYS A 5 -2.14 21.06 -15.02
CA LYS A 5 -1.42 21.74 -13.93
C LYS A 5 -0.35 20.84 -13.29
N LEU A 6 -0.63 19.54 -13.19
CA LEU A 6 0.37 18.57 -12.71
C LEU A 6 1.51 18.43 -13.73
N ASP A 7 1.20 18.35 -15.01
CA ASP A 7 2.21 18.25 -16.08
C ASP A 7 3.11 19.50 -16.14
N GLU A 8 2.54 20.70 -15.91
CA GLU A 8 3.32 21.94 -15.75
C GLU A 8 4.24 21.89 -14.53
N THR A 9 3.73 21.42 -13.39
CA THR A 9 4.52 21.29 -12.15
C THR A 9 5.66 20.29 -12.33
N ILE A 10 5.42 19.17 -13.02
CA ILE A 10 6.45 18.19 -13.36
C ILE A 10 7.50 18.81 -14.28
N SER A 11 7.09 19.60 -15.27
CA SER A 11 8.01 20.29 -16.18
C SER A 11 8.92 21.27 -15.43
N GLN A 12 8.38 22.03 -14.48
CA GLN A 12 9.16 22.90 -13.60
C GLN A 12 10.14 22.11 -12.72
N ALA A 13 9.70 20.98 -12.16
CA ALA A 13 10.56 20.10 -11.37
C ALA A 13 11.71 19.52 -12.21
N LEU A 14 11.45 19.18 -13.48
CA LEU A 14 12.47 18.72 -14.44
C LEU A 14 13.52 19.80 -14.75
N MET A 15 13.11 21.07 -14.77
CA MET A 15 14.00 22.23 -14.93
C MET A 15 14.76 22.61 -13.65
N GLY A 16 14.58 21.84 -12.56
CA GLY A 16 15.31 22.06 -11.31
C GLY A 16 14.61 23.00 -10.32
N ASP A 17 13.32 23.27 -10.47
CA ASP A 17 12.55 23.99 -9.44
C ASP A 17 12.29 23.08 -8.23
N SER A 18 12.86 23.42 -7.07
CA SER A 18 12.72 22.66 -5.83
C SER A 18 11.31 22.70 -5.25
N GLY A 19 10.60 23.82 -5.41
CA GLY A 19 9.22 23.96 -4.94
C GLY A 19 8.25 23.17 -5.80
N ALA A 20 8.49 23.10 -7.11
CA ALA A 20 7.76 22.23 -8.01
C ALA A 20 8.01 20.76 -7.72
N LEU A 21 9.27 20.38 -7.45
CA LEU A 21 9.62 19.03 -7.06
C LEU A 21 8.95 18.61 -5.74
N GLU A 22 8.95 19.49 -4.73
CA GLU A 22 8.23 19.26 -3.48
C GLU A 22 6.75 18.96 -3.75
N LYS A 23 6.07 19.78 -4.55
CA LYS A 23 4.66 19.58 -4.92
C LYS A 23 4.44 18.22 -5.61
N VAL A 24 5.31 17.85 -6.55
CA VAL A 24 5.23 16.55 -7.25
C VAL A 24 5.36 15.39 -6.27
N LEU A 25 6.28 15.46 -5.31
CA LEU A 25 6.47 14.40 -4.31
C LEU A 25 5.29 14.33 -3.33
N LEU A 26 4.78 15.48 -2.88
CA LEU A 26 3.64 15.54 -1.99
C LEU A 26 2.35 14.99 -2.64
N GLU A 27 2.22 15.12 -3.96
CA GLU A 27 1.08 14.59 -4.74
C GLU A 27 1.06 13.05 -4.77
N VAL A 28 2.22 12.40 -4.71
CA VAL A 28 2.33 10.94 -4.86
C VAL A 28 2.67 10.20 -3.57
N GLN A 29 3.08 10.89 -2.50
CA GLN A 29 3.47 10.26 -1.23
C GLN A 29 2.36 9.37 -0.64
N ASP A 30 1.11 9.83 -0.69
CA ASP A 30 -0.03 9.10 -0.12
C ASP A 30 -0.29 7.81 -0.90
N LEU A 31 -0.15 7.87 -2.22
CA LEU A 31 -0.27 6.71 -3.11
C LEU A 31 0.81 5.68 -2.82
N ILE A 32 2.05 6.13 -2.70
CA ILE A 32 3.19 5.26 -2.43
C ILE A 32 3.06 4.62 -1.05
N PHE A 33 2.66 5.41 -0.03
CA PHE A 33 2.47 4.92 1.32
C PHE A 33 1.39 3.83 1.39
N ASN A 34 0.22 4.07 0.81
CA ASN A 34 -0.85 3.07 0.82
C ASN A 34 -0.45 1.80 0.06
N LEU A 35 0.20 1.92 -1.10
CA LEU A 35 0.67 0.75 -1.83
C LEU A 35 1.70 -0.04 -1.00
N SER A 36 2.63 0.66 -0.36
CA SER A 36 3.66 0.05 0.49
C SER A 36 3.04 -0.64 1.72
N LEU A 37 2.04 0.00 2.35
CA LEU A 37 1.31 -0.58 3.48
C LEU A 37 0.61 -1.88 3.12
N ARG A 38 -0.06 -1.94 1.95
CA ARG A 38 -0.72 -3.17 1.49
C ARG A 38 0.29 -4.24 1.08
N MET A 39 1.41 -3.83 0.49
CA MET A 39 2.46 -4.76 0.06
C MET A 39 3.22 -5.37 1.24
N LEU A 40 3.49 -4.61 2.30
CA LEU A 40 4.42 -5.00 3.38
C LEU A 40 3.73 -5.35 4.69
N GLY A 41 2.50 -4.88 4.90
CA GLY A 41 1.67 -5.26 6.06
C GLY A 41 1.99 -4.58 7.38
N SER A 42 3.09 -3.81 7.47
CA SER A 42 3.47 -2.99 8.64
C SER A 42 3.57 -1.51 8.27
N VAL A 43 3.17 -0.63 9.19
CA VAL A 43 3.29 0.82 9.02
C VAL A 43 4.75 1.26 8.94
N ALA A 44 5.62 0.71 9.79
CA ALA A 44 7.04 1.05 9.80
C ALA A 44 7.73 0.68 8.48
N ASP A 45 7.54 -0.56 8.00
CA ASP A 45 8.07 -1.00 6.70
C ASP A 45 7.54 -0.13 5.54
N ALA A 46 6.27 0.29 5.62
CA ALA A 46 5.64 1.14 4.62
C ALA A 46 6.21 2.56 4.59
N GLU A 47 6.50 3.15 5.75
CA GLU A 47 7.17 4.45 5.87
C GLU A 47 8.57 4.39 5.25
N ASP A 48 9.37 3.39 5.63
CA ASP A 48 10.72 3.19 5.10
C ASP A 48 10.72 2.98 3.59
N ALA A 49 9.84 2.11 3.09
CA ALA A 49 9.72 1.86 1.66
C ALA A 49 9.26 3.11 0.90
N THR A 50 8.36 3.92 1.49
CA THR A 50 7.91 5.17 0.88
C THR A 50 9.06 6.14 0.70
N GLN A 51 9.92 6.31 1.70
CA GLN A 51 11.10 7.18 1.60
C GLN A 51 12.07 6.69 0.51
N ASP A 52 12.37 5.39 0.49
CA ASP A 52 13.24 4.78 -0.53
C ASP A 52 12.66 4.96 -1.95
N ILE A 53 11.34 4.81 -2.12
CA ILE A 53 10.66 5.02 -3.41
C ILE A 53 10.66 6.50 -3.81
N LEU A 54 10.43 7.43 -2.89
CA LEU A 54 10.49 8.87 -3.17
C LEU A 54 11.88 9.30 -3.64
N ILE A 55 12.96 8.76 -3.04
CA ILE A 55 14.33 8.96 -3.54
C ILE A 55 14.47 8.44 -4.97
N ARG A 56 13.94 7.24 -5.27
CA ARG A 56 13.98 6.66 -6.62
C ARG A 56 13.24 7.53 -7.63
N ILE A 57 12.08 8.07 -7.25
CA ILE A 57 11.31 9.00 -8.09
C ILE A 57 12.15 10.24 -8.41
N VAL A 58 12.74 10.87 -7.40
CA VAL A 58 13.59 12.06 -7.59
C VAL A 58 14.77 11.76 -8.52
N THR A 59 15.49 10.67 -8.25
CA THR A 59 16.69 10.29 -9.00
C THR A 59 16.39 9.88 -10.44
N HIS A 60 15.19 9.35 -10.70
CA HIS A 60 14.78 8.92 -12.04
C HIS A 60 13.85 9.91 -12.74
N LEU A 61 13.50 11.05 -12.13
CA LEU A 61 12.48 11.96 -12.66
C LEU A 61 12.78 12.40 -14.10
N SER A 62 14.04 12.63 -14.45
CA SER A 62 14.47 12.98 -15.82
C SER A 62 14.23 11.89 -16.87
N SER A 63 13.98 10.65 -16.46
CA SER A 63 13.60 9.56 -17.36
C SER A 63 12.10 9.55 -17.68
N PHE A 64 11.29 10.37 -17.03
CA PHE A 64 9.88 10.50 -17.33
C PHE A 64 9.68 11.24 -18.66
N GLN A 65 9.26 10.51 -19.68
CA GLN A 65 9.09 11.03 -21.05
C GLN A 65 7.66 11.44 -21.40
N GLY A 66 6.73 11.48 -20.44
CA GLY A 66 5.32 11.80 -20.70
C GLY A 66 4.56 10.78 -21.57
N LYS A 67 5.12 9.58 -21.79
CA LYS A 67 4.49 8.52 -22.59
C LYS A 67 3.34 7.79 -21.88
N SER A 68 3.25 7.96 -20.57
CA SER A 68 2.18 7.47 -19.70
C SER A 68 1.78 8.58 -18.74
N ALA A 69 0.67 8.42 -18.02
CA ALA A 69 0.39 9.28 -16.87
C ALA A 69 1.54 9.19 -15.84
N PHE A 70 1.79 10.29 -15.13
CA PHE A 70 2.85 10.34 -14.11
C PHE A 70 2.62 9.31 -13.00
N LYS A 71 1.37 9.16 -12.53
CA LYS A 71 1.00 8.14 -11.54
C LYS A 71 1.32 6.72 -12.02
N THR A 72 1.09 6.38 -13.30
CA THR A 72 1.49 5.08 -13.89
C THR A 72 3.01 4.87 -13.83
N TRP A 73 3.79 5.89 -14.13
CA TRP A 73 5.25 5.83 -14.05
C TRP A 73 5.73 5.64 -12.60
N VAL A 74 5.11 6.33 -11.64
CA VAL A 74 5.36 6.17 -10.20
C VAL A 74 5.00 4.76 -9.72
N TYR A 75 3.83 4.22 -10.10
CA TYR A 75 3.45 2.85 -9.77
C TYR A 75 4.49 1.85 -10.26
N ARG A 76 5.03 2.02 -11.47
CA ARG A 76 6.07 1.11 -11.98
C ARG A 76 7.34 1.14 -11.12
N ILE A 77 7.78 2.32 -10.67
CA ILE A 77 8.93 2.42 -9.75
C ILE A 77 8.61 1.76 -8.41
N ALA A 78 7.45 2.07 -7.83
CA ALA A 78 7.03 1.57 -6.54
C ALA A 78 6.85 0.04 -6.54
N THR A 79 6.12 -0.50 -7.52
CA THR A 79 5.85 -1.95 -7.63
C THR A 79 7.12 -2.75 -7.86
N ASN A 80 8.03 -2.29 -8.73
CA ASN A 80 9.33 -2.94 -8.90
C ASN A 80 10.13 -2.95 -7.58
N TYR A 81 10.13 -1.83 -6.84
CA TYR A 81 10.80 -1.78 -5.55
C TYR A 81 10.17 -2.70 -4.51
N LEU A 82 8.84 -2.72 -4.41
CA LEU A 82 8.10 -3.47 -3.39
C LEU A 82 8.08 -4.97 -3.65
N ILE A 83 8.08 -5.41 -4.91
CA ILE A 83 8.18 -6.83 -5.27
C ILE A 83 9.54 -7.40 -4.84
N ASP A 84 10.61 -6.60 -4.94
CA ASP A 84 11.98 -6.97 -4.57
C ASP A 84 12.36 -6.58 -3.12
N TYR A 85 11.39 -6.13 -2.31
CA TYR A 85 11.65 -5.66 -0.95
C TYR A 85 11.96 -6.85 -0.02
N LYS A 86 13.16 -6.86 0.56
CA LYS A 86 13.67 -7.98 1.39
C LYS A 86 13.85 -7.64 2.88
N LYS A 87 13.58 -6.40 3.28
CA LYS A 87 13.80 -5.94 4.67
C LYS A 87 12.64 -6.30 5.60
N SER A 88 11.49 -6.70 5.05
CA SER A 88 10.29 -6.99 5.84
C SER A 88 10.41 -8.33 6.56
N MET A 89 9.81 -8.44 7.74
CA MET A 89 9.72 -9.68 8.51
C MET A 89 9.15 -10.86 7.69
N PHE A 90 8.24 -10.60 6.76
CA PHE A 90 7.63 -11.62 5.89
C PHE A 90 8.57 -12.13 4.79
N SER A 91 9.69 -11.45 4.55
CA SER A 91 10.75 -11.96 3.65
C SER A 91 11.62 -13.01 4.34
N GLU A 92 11.87 -12.86 5.64
CA GLU A 92 12.62 -13.81 6.46
C GLU A 92 11.75 -14.98 6.92
N HIS A 93 10.48 -14.70 7.21
CA HIS A 93 9.49 -15.68 7.65
C HIS A 93 8.24 -15.62 6.76
N PRO A 94 8.27 -16.27 5.57
CA PRO A 94 7.14 -16.28 4.66
C PRO A 94 5.89 -16.86 5.31
N LEU A 95 4.79 -16.12 5.16
CA LEU A 95 3.47 -16.57 5.58
C LEU A 95 2.81 -17.34 4.43
N ASP A 96 2.06 -18.38 4.76
CA ASP A 96 1.16 -19.04 3.81
C ASP A 96 -0.26 -19.19 4.39
N PHE A 97 -1.19 -19.58 3.53
CA PHE A 97 -2.60 -19.70 3.91
C PHE A 97 -2.87 -20.83 4.91
N ASP A 98 -2.07 -21.90 4.92
CA ASP A 98 -2.28 -23.03 5.82
C ASP A 98 -1.82 -22.67 7.23
N PHE A 99 -0.65 -22.04 7.35
CA PHE A 99 -0.18 -21.48 8.60
C PHE A 99 -1.18 -20.45 9.14
N TYR A 100 -1.63 -19.51 8.30
CA TYR A 100 -2.56 -18.48 8.74
C TYR A 100 -3.94 -19.03 9.09
N SER A 101 -4.41 -20.09 8.41
CA SER A 101 -5.62 -20.83 8.78
C SER A 101 -5.51 -21.40 10.19
N ASN A 102 -4.41 -22.09 10.49
CA ASN A 102 -4.17 -22.71 11.79
C ASN A 102 -4.09 -21.66 12.90
N ASP A 103 -3.42 -20.54 12.63
CA ASP A 103 -3.37 -19.42 13.56
C ASP A 103 -4.75 -18.85 13.90
N ILE A 104 -5.62 -18.65 12.90
CA ILE A 104 -6.99 -18.16 13.13
C ILE A 104 -7.76 -19.15 14.03
N LYS A 105 -7.60 -20.45 13.81
CA LYS A 105 -8.24 -21.50 14.61
C LYS A 105 -7.74 -21.51 16.06
N LEU A 106 -6.43 -21.35 16.27
CA LEU A 106 -5.82 -21.30 17.61
C LEU A 106 -6.25 -20.07 18.41
N GLY A 107 -6.45 -18.94 17.73
CA GLY A 107 -6.86 -17.70 18.38
C GLY A 107 -8.35 -17.60 18.72
N TYR A 108 -9.16 -18.60 18.36
CA TYR A 108 -10.58 -18.63 18.67
C TYR A 108 -10.81 -19.19 20.08
N VAL A 109 -10.85 -18.29 21.07
CA VAL A 109 -11.10 -18.66 22.48
C VAL A 109 -12.51 -18.22 22.87
N ASP A 110 -13.27 -19.10 23.52
CA ASP A 110 -14.67 -18.83 23.90
C ASP A 110 -14.82 -18.06 25.22
N ASP A 111 -13.85 -18.18 26.13
CA ASP A 111 -13.82 -17.45 27.39
C ASP A 111 -12.69 -16.43 27.41
N VAL A 112 -13.05 -15.18 27.66
CA VAL A 112 -12.09 -14.09 27.73
C VAL A 112 -12.33 -13.24 28.96
N GLU A 113 -11.33 -13.17 29.84
CA GLU A 113 -11.28 -12.17 30.90
C GLU A 113 -11.04 -10.78 30.31
N GLU A 114 -11.87 -9.81 30.68
CA GLU A 114 -11.77 -8.44 30.20
C GLU A 114 -10.55 -7.74 30.81
N ILE A 115 -9.54 -7.45 29.98
CA ILE A 115 -8.38 -6.69 30.42
C ILE A 115 -8.70 -5.19 30.36
N MET A 116 -8.57 -4.50 31.50
CA MET A 116 -8.73 -3.04 31.58
C MET A 116 -7.52 -2.33 30.95
N LEU A 117 -7.55 -2.16 29.63
CA LEU A 117 -6.44 -1.59 28.84
C LEU A 117 -6.60 -0.10 28.51
N GLY A 118 -7.60 0.59 29.08
CA GLY A 118 -7.91 1.99 28.77
C GLY A 118 -8.41 2.25 27.34
N VAL A 119 -8.56 1.18 26.54
CA VAL A 119 -9.05 1.15 25.16
C VAL A 119 -10.20 0.15 25.10
N SER A 120 -11.26 0.45 24.35
CA SER A 120 -12.40 -0.46 24.28
C SER A 120 -12.09 -1.72 23.45
N ARG A 121 -12.78 -2.81 23.76
CA ARG A 121 -12.66 -4.07 23.01
C ARG A 121 -13.05 -3.89 21.54
N GLU A 122 -14.00 -3.01 21.25
CA GLU A 122 -14.38 -2.62 19.89
C GLU A 122 -13.21 -2.00 19.13
N GLN A 123 -12.51 -1.04 19.74
CA GLN A 123 -11.36 -0.40 19.11
C GLN A 123 -10.24 -1.41 18.84
N LEU A 124 -9.98 -2.32 19.77
CA LEU A 124 -8.99 -3.39 19.59
C LEU A 124 -9.39 -4.37 18.47
N ALA A 125 -10.68 -4.69 18.36
CA ALA A 125 -11.19 -5.55 17.31
C ALA A 125 -11.11 -4.89 15.92
N ASP A 126 -11.37 -3.58 15.83
CA ASP A 126 -11.24 -2.81 14.59
C ASP A 126 -9.78 -2.69 14.16
N GLU A 127 -8.86 -2.43 15.09
CA GLU A 127 -7.42 -2.45 14.84
C GLU A 127 -6.97 -3.83 14.34
N LEU A 128 -7.43 -4.89 15.00
CA LEU A 128 -7.13 -6.26 14.58
C LEU A 128 -7.69 -6.58 13.20
N LYS A 129 -8.88 -6.09 12.84
CA LYS A 129 -9.45 -6.24 11.49
C LYS A 129 -8.53 -5.61 10.43
N LEU A 130 -8.03 -4.40 10.68
CA LEU A 130 -7.13 -3.69 9.77
C LEU A 130 -5.77 -4.41 9.68
N SER A 131 -5.21 -4.83 10.81
CA SER A 131 -3.99 -5.63 10.85
C SER A 131 -4.15 -6.95 10.11
N CYS A 132 -5.20 -7.73 10.40
CA CYS A 132 -5.39 -9.06 9.84
C CYS A 132 -5.60 -9.04 8.31
N THR A 133 -6.30 -8.04 7.78
CA THR A 133 -6.50 -7.92 6.33
C THR A 133 -5.20 -7.59 5.61
N ASN A 134 -4.33 -6.75 6.18
CA ASN A 134 -3.00 -6.48 5.61
C ASN A 134 -2.04 -7.67 5.74
N VAL A 135 -2.07 -8.40 6.87
CA VAL A 135 -1.27 -9.61 7.10
C VAL A 135 -1.71 -10.76 6.20
N LEU A 136 -3.01 -10.92 5.94
CA LEU A 136 -3.53 -11.96 5.03
C LEU A 136 -2.91 -11.86 3.63
N LEU A 137 -2.70 -10.64 3.12
CA LEU A 137 -2.05 -10.41 1.82
C LEU A 137 -0.63 -10.97 1.77
N GLN A 138 0.02 -11.15 2.93
CA GLN A 138 1.36 -11.70 3.03
C GLN A 138 1.42 -13.20 2.67
N CYS A 139 0.27 -13.89 2.68
CA CYS A 139 0.13 -15.28 2.23
C CYS A 139 0.25 -15.46 0.69
N LEU A 140 0.19 -14.36 -0.06
CA LEU A 140 0.43 -14.34 -1.50
C LEU A 140 1.92 -14.06 -1.76
N ASP A 141 2.47 -14.65 -2.83
CA ASP A 141 3.80 -14.25 -3.32
C ASP A 141 3.78 -12.76 -3.73
N PRO A 142 4.92 -12.06 -3.70
CA PRO A 142 4.96 -10.61 -3.92
C PRO A 142 4.33 -10.17 -5.26
N GLN A 143 4.49 -10.95 -6.33
CA GLN A 143 3.94 -10.60 -7.63
C GLN A 143 2.41 -10.76 -7.65
N THR A 144 1.89 -11.87 -7.15
CA THR A 144 0.44 -12.10 -7.05
C THR A 144 -0.21 -11.10 -6.08
N ARG A 145 0.46 -10.77 -4.98
CA ARG A 145 0.02 -9.75 -4.01
C ARG A 145 -0.13 -8.39 -4.69
N CYS A 146 0.89 -7.97 -5.43
CA CYS A 146 0.87 -6.71 -6.16
C CYS A 146 -0.30 -6.67 -7.15
N ILE A 147 -0.52 -7.74 -7.91
CA ILE A 147 -1.66 -7.86 -8.84
C ILE A 147 -2.99 -7.71 -8.11
N PHE A 148 -3.16 -8.43 -6.99
CA PHE A 148 -4.38 -8.36 -6.18
C PHE A 148 -4.64 -6.93 -5.66
N ILE A 149 -3.62 -6.25 -5.14
CA ILE A 149 -3.73 -4.90 -4.60
C ILE A 149 -4.11 -3.91 -5.71
N LEU A 150 -3.39 -3.93 -6.84
CA LEU A 150 -3.65 -3.00 -7.95
C LEU A 150 -5.08 -3.16 -8.48
N GLY A 151 -5.56 -4.40 -8.63
CA GLY A 151 -6.87 -4.67 -9.23
C GLY A 151 -8.05 -4.60 -8.26
N THR A 152 -7.89 -5.05 -7.02
CA THR A 152 -9.00 -5.13 -6.04
C THR A 152 -9.08 -3.89 -5.18
N MET A 153 -7.94 -3.37 -4.71
CA MET A 153 -7.93 -2.25 -3.76
C MET A 153 -7.76 -0.92 -4.46
N PHE A 154 -6.92 -0.89 -5.51
CA PHE A 154 -6.62 0.32 -6.27
C PHE A 154 -7.44 0.49 -7.55
N LYS A 155 -8.24 -0.52 -7.90
CA LYS A 155 -9.17 -0.52 -9.05
C LYS A 155 -8.48 -0.14 -10.37
N ILE A 156 -7.21 -0.49 -10.52
CA ILE A 156 -6.44 -0.24 -11.76
C ILE A 156 -6.87 -1.25 -12.83
N ASP A 157 -7.21 -0.71 -14.00
CA ASP A 157 -7.63 -1.52 -15.13
C ASP A 157 -6.48 -2.36 -15.72
N SER A 158 -6.84 -3.44 -16.42
CA SER A 158 -5.88 -4.39 -16.97
C SER A 158 -4.86 -3.81 -17.96
N LYS A 159 -5.19 -2.72 -18.66
CA LYS A 159 -4.26 -2.08 -19.60
C LYS A 159 -3.17 -1.34 -18.83
N ILE A 160 -3.56 -0.47 -17.89
CA ILE A 160 -2.61 0.27 -17.06
C ILE A 160 -1.82 -0.67 -16.15
N ALA A 161 -2.46 -1.67 -15.57
CA ALA A 161 -1.76 -2.66 -14.73
C ALA A 161 -0.74 -3.48 -15.55
N GLY A 162 -1.05 -3.80 -16.82
CA GLY A 162 -0.10 -4.42 -17.73
C GLY A 162 1.13 -3.54 -18.00
N GLU A 163 0.92 -2.23 -18.18
CA GLU A 163 2.01 -1.25 -18.32
C GLU A 163 2.87 -1.13 -17.05
N ILE A 164 2.25 -1.16 -15.87
CA ILE A 164 2.94 -1.10 -14.57
C ILE A 164 3.80 -2.35 -14.35
N LEU A 165 3.23 -3.53 -14.58
CA LEU A 165 3.84 -4.81 -14.22
C LEU A 165 4.66 -5.47 -15.35
N GLY A 166 4.63 -4.90 -16.57
CA GLY A 166 5.34 -5.45 -17.72
C GLY A 166 4.77 -6.80 -18.23
N ILE A 167 3.46 -7.01 -18.09
CA ILE A 167 2.75 -8.22 -18.55
C ILE A 167 1.58 -7.84 -19.47
N SER A 168 1.09 -8.78 -20.27
CA SER A 168 -0.09 -8.51 -21.11
C SER A 168 -1.36 -8.30 -20.26
N PRO A 169 -2.32 -7.47 -20.71
CA PRO A 169 -3.59 -7.27 -20.01
C PRO A 169 -4.35 -8.59 -19.76
N ASP A 170 -4.30 -9.53 -20.71
CA ASP A 170 -4.88 -10.86 -20.54
C ASP A 170 -4.23 -11.68 -19.42
N ASN A 171 -2.90 -11.67 -19.35
CA ASN A 171 -2.15 -12.36 -18.30
C ASN A 171 -2.47 -11.75 -16.92
N TYR A 172 -2.53 -10.41 -16.85
CA TYR A 172 -2.96 -9.71 -15.63
C TYR A 172 -4.36 -10.14 -15.18
N ARG A 173 -5.36 -10.14 -16.07
CA ARG A 173 -6.74 -10.55 -15.74
C ARG A 173 -6.80 -11.99 -15.21
N GLN A 174 -6.08 -12.90 -15.86
CA GLN A 174 -6.04 -14.30 -15.44
C GLN A 174 -5.40 -14.45 -14.05
N LYS A 175 -4.28 -13.76 -13.78
CA LYS A 175 -3.62 -13.78 -12.47
C LYS A 175 -4.50 -13.13 -11.39
N LEU A 176 -5.13 -12.01 -11.68
CA LEU A 176 -6.02 -11.30 -10.76
C LEU A 176 -7.24 -12.15 -10.38
N SER A 177 -7.89 -12.78 -11.35
CA SER A 177 -9.00 -13.70 -11.10
C SER A 177 -8.61 -14.85 -10.17
N ARG A 178 -7.44 -15.47 -10.40
CA ARG A 178 -6.91 -16.54 -9.54
C ARG A 178 -6.59 -16.04 -8.13
N ALA A 179 -6.00 -14.86 -8.02
CA ALA A 179 -5.67 -14.24 -6.74
C ALA A 179 -6.94 -13.93 -5.93
N ARG A 180 -7.95 -13.32 -6.55
CA ARG A 180 -9.25 -13.03 -5.93
C ARG A 180 -9.92 -14.29 -5.43
N LYS A 181 -9.99 -15.33 -6.26
CA LYS A 181 -10.56 -16.62 -5.84
C LYS A 181 -9.82 -17.21 -4.65
N LYS A 182 -8.49 -17.24 -4.66
CA LYS A 182 -7.69 -17.80 -3.55
C LYS A 182 -7.95 -17.07 -2.23
N VAL A 183 -7.99 -15.74 -2.26
CA VAL A 183 -8.29 -14.91 -1.09
C VAL A 183 -9.76 -15.05 -0.67
N GLY A 184 -10.69 -15.07 -1.63
CA GLY A 184 -12.12 -15.23 -1.39
C GLY A 184 -12.46 -16.56 -0.74
N ASP A 185 -11.92 -17.68 -1.25
CA ASP A 185 -12.09 -19.02 -0.68
C ASP A 185 -11.59 -19.07 0.77
N PHE A 186 -10.45 -18.42 1.06
CA PHE A 186 -9.92 -18.32 2.42
C PHE A 186 -10.83 -17.51 3.33
N LEU A 187 -11.28 -16.34 2.88
CA LEU A 187 -12.16 -15.46 3.64
C LEU A 187 -13.51 -16.11 3.94
N ALA A 188 -14.15 -16.74 2.94
CA ALA A 188 -15.41 -17.45 3.12
C ALA A 188 -15.29 -18.55 4.19
N THR A 189 -14.16 -19.25 4.22
CA THR A 189 -13.95 -20.31 5.22
C THR A 189 -13.69 -19.75 6.62
N HIS A 190 -12.98 -18.62 6.73
CA HIS A 190 -12.43 -18.18 8.01
C HIS A 190 -13.02 -16.88 8.53
N CYS A 191 -13.13 -15.82 7.74
CA CYS A 191 -13.44 -14.48 8.21
C CYS A 191 -14.94 -14.28 8.46
N GLY A 192 -15.38 -14.03 9.70
CA GLY A 192 -16.79 -13.80 10.02
C GLY A 192 -17.37 -12.46 9.57
N LEU A 193 -16.62 -11.70 8.75
CA LEU A 193 -17.18 -10.59 7.97
C LEU A 193 -17.79 -11.08 6.65
N THR A 194 -17.53 -12.33 6.29
CA THR A 194 -18.25 -13.07 5.23
C THR A 194 -19.45 -13.81 5.82
N GLU A 195 -20.36 -14.25 4.97
CA GLU A 195 -21.57 -14.99 5.41
C GLU A 195 -21.25 -16.35 6.06
N THR A 196 -20.11 -16.96 5.74
CA THR A 196 -19.80 -18.36 6.09
C THR A 196 -18.61 -18.53 7.03
N GLY A 197 -17.81 -17.49 7.25
CA GLY A 197 -16.61 -17.58 8.08
C GLY A 197 -16.91 -17.60 9.59
N PHE A 198 -16.08 -18.31 10.35
CA PHE A 198 -16.28 -18.50 11.79
C PHE A 198 -15.54 -17.49 12.69
N CYS A 199 -14.48 -16.83 12.19
CA CYS A 199 -13.62 -15.94 12.95
C CYS A 199 -14.36 -14.69 13.41
N CYS A 200 -14.19 -14.32 14.69
CA CYS A 200 -14.69 -13.06 15.24
C CYS A 200 -13.52 -12.24 15.77
N CYS A 201 -13.29 -11.03 15.22
CA CYS A 201 -12.18 -10.16 15.65
C CYS A 201 -12.24 -9.89 17.16
N LYS A 202 -13.43 -9.63 17.71
CA LYS A 202 -13.62 -9.42 19.15
C LYS A 202 -13.17 -10.60 20.01
N LYS A 203 -13.30 -11.84 19.54
CA LYS A 203 -12.85 -13.04 20.28
C LYS A 203 -11.34 -13.31 20.15
N ARG A 204 -10.67 -12.66 19.20
CA ARG A 204 -9.25 -12.87 18.90
C ARG A 204 -8.32 -11.79 19.48
N VAL A 205 -8.87 -10.77 20.12
CA VAL A 205 -8.11 -9.62 20.64
C VAL A 205 -6.97 -10.08 21.55
N GLU A 206 -7.27 -10.91 22.55
CA GLU A 206 -6.29 -11.33 23.55
C GLU A 206 -5.21 -12.21 22.95
N TYR A 207 -5.61 -13.14 22.08
CA TYR A 207 -4.64 -13.94 21.32
C TYR A 207 -3.72 -13.05 20.47
N ALA A 208 -4.28 -12.06 19.78
CA ALA A 208 -3.50 -11.13 18.97
C ALA A 208 -2.53 -10.29 19.80
N ILE A 209 -2.91 -9.88 21.01
CA ILE A 209 -2.02 -9.19 21.95
C ILE A 209 -0.89 -10.11 22.41
N GLN A 210 -1.21 -11.35 22.81
CA GLN A 210 -0.22 -12.34 23.24
C GLN A 210 0.78 -12.71 22.15
N GLN A 211 0.35 -12.73 20.89
CA GLN A 211 1.21 -12.97 19.73
C GLN A 211 1.89 -11.70 19.20
N HIS A 212 1.81 -10.58 19.92
CA HIS A 212 2.40 -9.28 19.56
C HIS A 212 1.93 -8.72 18.20
N ARG A 213 0.73 -9.10 17.76
CA ARG A 213 0.11 -8.58 16.52
C ARG A 213 -0.77 -7.36 16.75
N LEU A 214 -1.12 -7.13 18.01
CA LEU A 214 -1.92 -6.00 18.45
C LEU A 214 -1.27 -5.42 19.70
N ASN A 215 -0.94 -4.12 19.66
CA ASN A 215 -0.45 -3.41 20.82
C ASN A 215 -1.54 -2.47 21.36
N PRO A 216 -2.13 -2.75 22.53
CA PRO A 216 -3.19 -1.90 23.10
C PRO A 216 -2.74 -0.46 23.38
N GLU A 217 -1.45 -0.23 23.61
CA GLU A 217 -0.87 1.10 23.85
C GLU A 217 -0.53 1.83 22.54
N ASN A 218 -0.52 1.10 21.41
CA ASN A 218 -0.15 1.62 20.10
C ASN A 218 -1.01 1.01 18.99
N LEU A 219 -2.23 1.55 18.81
CA LEU A 219 -3.10 1.24 17.68
C LEU A 219 -2.59 1.95 16.42
N GLU A 220 -1.73 1.29 15.65
CA GLU A 220 -1.04 1.85 14.49
C GLU A 220 -2.01 2.36 13.42
N PHE A 221 -3.01 1.56 13.03
CA PHE A 221 -3.92 1.91 11.95
C PHE A 221 -4.92 3.00 12.37
N GLN A 222 -5.40 2.99 13.61
CA GLN A 222 -6.29 4.05 14.12
C GLN A 222 -5.59 5.41 14.30
N LYS A 223 -4.27 5.43 14.49
CA LYS A 223 -3.49 6.69 14.55
C LYS A 223 -3.33 7.34 13.17
N LEU A 224 -3.42 6.56 12.09
CA LEU A 224 -3.29 7.08 10.74
C LEU A 224 -4.49 7.94 10.35
N LYS A 225 -4.21 9.09 9.74
CA LYS A 225 -5.26 9.99 9.24
C LYS A 225 -5.87 9.41 7.97
N VAL A 226 -7.16 9.10 7.99
CA VAL A 226 -7.88 8.62 6.81
C VAL A 226 -7.93 9.70 5.72
N LEU A 227 -7.75 9.28 4.47
CA LEU A 227 -7.96 10.10 3.29
C LEU A 227 -9.46 10.20 2.97
N ASN A 228 -9.97 11.43 2.89
CA ASN A 228 -11.36 11.70 2.51
C ASN A 228 -11.55 11.57 0.97
N ASN A 229 -11.39 10.35 0.44
CA ASN A 229 -11.76 9.76 -0.87
C ASN A 229 -11.42 10.41 -2.26
N ASP A 230 -11.40 9.51 -3.26
CA ASP A 230 -11.18 9.56 -4.73
C ASP A 230 -9.80 9.92 -5.32
N LEU A 231 -8.87 10.56 -4.61
CA LEU A 231 -7.59 11.01 -5.20
C LEU A 231 -6.65 9.91 -5.73
N LEU A 232 -6.82 8.66 -5.26
CA LEU A 232 -6.00 7.51 -5.70
C LEU A 232 -6.52 6.87 -6.99
N PHE A 233 -7.80 7.07 -7.33
CA PHE A 233 -8.51 6.29 -8.32
C PHE A 233 -8.87 7.14 -9.55
N GLU A 234 -7.88 7.39 -10.41
CA GLU A 234 -8.13 8.07 -11.70
C GLU A 234 -8.67 7.14 -12.79
N TYR A 235 -8.68 5.82 -12.57
CA TYR A 235 -8.97 4.82 -13.59
C TYR A 235 -10.31 4.12 -13.28
N LYS A 236 -11.43 4.78 -13.61
CA LYS A 236 -12.78 4.33 -13.25
C LYS A 236 -13.46 3.37 -14.23
N ASP A 237 -12.75 2.84 -15.23
CA ASP A 237 -13.33 1.91 -16.19
C ASP A 237 -12.63 0.54 -16.16
N ALA A 238 -13.14 -0.36 -15.33
CA ALA A 238 -12.96 -1.79 -15.51
C ALA A 238 -14.13 -2.56 -14.88
N MET A 239 -15.13 -2.89 -15.70
CA MET A 239 -16.16 -3.89 -15.38
C MET A 239 -15.54 -5.30 -15.31
N GLU A 240 -14.72 -5.57 -14.31
CA GLU A 240 -14.28 -6.92 -13.99
C GLU A 240 -15.10 -7.42 -12.80
N LYS A 241 -15.79 -8.56 -12.96
CA LYS A 241 -16.53 -9.18 -11.85
C LYS A 241 -15.59 -9.42 -10.68
N ILE A 242 -15.91 -8.80 -9.55
CA ILE A 242 -15.19 -8.97 -8.29
C ILE A 242 -15.81 -10.16 -7.59
N ASP A 243 -14.99 -10.94 -6.88
CA ASP A 243 -15.49 -11.99 -6.00
C ASP A 243 -16.10 -11.31 -4.79
N ASP A 244 -17.40 -11.54 -4.51
CA ASP A 244 -18.14 -10.87 -3.44
C ASP A 244 -17.44 -11.01 -2.08
N GLN A 245 -16.69 -12.10 -1.87
CA GLN A 245 -15.93 -12.36 -0.64
C GLN A 245 -14.74 -11.40 -0.46
N THR A 246 -14.26 -10.78 -1.54
CA THR A 246 -13.11 -9.86 -1.52
C THR A 246 -13.50 -8.39 -1.41
N LEU A 247 -14.80 -8.06 -1.40
CA LEU A 247 -15.31 -6.68 -1.30
C LEU A 247 -14.86 -5.96 -0.03
N ILE A 248 -14.58 -6.70 1.05
CA ILE A 248 -14.01 -6.14 2.28
C ILE A 248 -12.75 -5.30 2.03
N PHE A 249 -11.94 -5.67 1.03
CA PHE A 249 -10.70 -4.97 0.71
C PHE A 249 -10.92 -3.61 0.03
N GLU A 250 -12.07 -3.42 -0.64
CA GLU A 250 -12.45 -2.13 -1.21
C GLU A 250 -12.89 -1.12 -0.15
N GLU A 251 -13.44 -1.62 0.95
CA GLU A 251 -13.91 -0.80 2.08
C GLU A 251 -12.77 -0.40 3.02
N LEU A 252 -11.56 -0.94 2.85
CA LEU A 252 -10.44 -0.59 3.70
C LEU A 252 -10.02 0.86 3.44
N PRO A 253 -9.76 1.64 4.50
CA PRO A 253 -9.40 3.04 4.35
C PRO A 253 -8.06 3.20 3.63
N ASN A 254 -7.94 4.29 2.90
CA ASN A 254 -6.65 4.83 2.49
C ASN A 254 -6.21 5.89 3.50
N TYR A 255 -4.91 6.01 3.71
CA TYR A 255 -4.33 6.85 4.75
C TYR A 255 -3.45 7.94 4.16
N LYS A 256 -3.43 9.10 4.82
CA LYS A 256 -2.39 10.10 4.55
C LYS A 256 -1.05 9.51 4.96
N ALA A 257 -0.04 9.75 4.14
CA ALA A 257 1.33 9.45 4.51
C ALA A 257 1.65 10.12 5.87
N PRO A 258 2.35 9.42 6.77
CA PRO A 258 2.76 9.96 8.06
C PRO A 258 3.54 11.28 7.93
N VAL A 259 3.53 12.11 8.98
CA VAL A 259 4.15 13.45 8.96
C VAL A 259 5.66 13.35 8.70
N GLU A 260 6.24 12.24 9.11
CA GLU A 260 7.60 11.78 8.90
C GLU A 260 7.94 11.76 7.40
N CYS A 261 7.02 11.32 6.53
CA CYS A 261 7.22 11.33 5.08
C CYS A 261 7.36 12.76 4.53
N LYS A 262 6.51 13.69 4.99
CA LYS A 262 6.61 15.10 4.58
C LYS A 262 7.89 15.76 5.10
N THR A 263 8.23 15.49 6.36
CA THR A 263 9.49 15.97 6.97
C THR A 263 10.70 15.42 6.21
N PHE A 264 10.64 14.15 5.81
CA PHE A 264 11.65 13.51 4.99
C PHE A 264 11.80 14.20 3.62
N ILE A 265 10.71 14.49 2.91
CA ILE A 265 10.74 15.23 1.64
C ILE A 265 11.47 16.57 1.81
N ASN A 266 11.12 17.34 2.84
CA ASN A 266 11.77 18.61 3.11
C ASN A 266 13.27 18.47 3.39
N ASN A 267 13.66 17.51 4.22
CA ASN A 267 15.05 17.23 4.55
C ASN A 267 15.84 16.75 3.32
N LEU A 268 15.22 15.90 2.50
CA LEU A 268 15.80 15.41 1.25
C LEU A 268 16.11 16.58 0.31
N LEU A 269 15.14 17.47 0.09
CA LEU A 269 15.29 18.64 -0.78
C LEU A 269 16.32 19.65 -0.27
N GLN A 270 16.47 19.77 1.06
CA GLN A 270 17.46 20.66 1.67
C GLN A 270 18.86 20.04 1.79
N SER A 271 19.01 18.74 1.50
CA SER A 271 20.30 18.05 1.63
C SER A 271 21.33 18.56 0.62
N GLU A 272 22.60 18.57 1.02
CA GLU A 272 23.71 19.00 0.15
C GLU A 272 23.82 18.17 -1.12
N ASN A 273 23.53 16.87 -1.03
CA ASN A 273 23.51 15.98 -2.19
C ASN A 273 22.40 16.38 -3.16
N MET A 274 21.22 16.72 -2.65
CA MET A 274 20.10 17.10 -3.50
C MET A 274 20.31 18.47 -4.15
N LYS A 275 20.84 19.45 -3.41
CA LYS A 275 21.24 20.75 -3.99
C LYS A 275 22.24 20.58 -5.14
N LYS A 276 23.21 19.67 -5.01
CA LYS A 276 24.16 19.35 -6.10
C LYS A 276 23.46 18.74 -7.32
N ILE A 277 22.57 17.78 -7.12
CA ILE A 277 21.80 17.14 -8.19
C ILE A 277 20.93 18.16 -8.93
N MET A 278 20.31 19.08 -8.19
CA MET A 278 19.47 20.13 -8.75
C MET A 278 20.27 21.19 -9.51
N ASN A 279 21.39 21.65 -8.93
CA ASN A 279 22.25 22.67 -9.55
C ASN A 279 22.97 22.13 -10.80
N PHE A 280 23.27 20.84 -10.87
CA PHE A 280 23.86 20.21 -12.05
C PHE A 280 22.89 20.27 -13.26
N LYS A 281 21.58 20.12 -13.01
CA LYS A 281 20.54 20.17 -14.06
C LYS A 281 20.29 21.58 -14.61
N SER A 282 20.52 22.62 -13.82
CA SER A 282 20.44 24.02 -14.29
C SER A 282 21.67 24.46 -15.12
N GLY A 283 22.71 23.62 -15.24
CA GLY A 283 24.01 23.98 -15.81
C GLY A 283 24.34 23.41 -17.19
N GLU A 284 23.47 22.61 -17.82
CA GLU A 284 23.72 22.09 -19.18
C GLU A 284 23.10 23.01 -20.26
N THR A 285 23.71 24.19 -20.43
CA THR A 285 23.88 24.78 -21.76
C THR A 285 25.37 24.68 -22.09
N TYR A 286 25.75 23.64 -22.82
CA TYR A 286 27.04 23.59 -23.49
C TYR A 286 26.80 23.78 -24.99
N ASP A 287 27.49 24.78 -25.52
CA ASP A 287 27.63 25.18 -26.93
C ASP A 287 27.86 24.01 -27.90
#